data_AF-A0A925ZKU8-F1
#
_entry.id   AF-A0A925ZKU8-F1
#
_cell.length_a   1.000
_cell.length_b   1.000
_cell.length_c   1.000
_cell.angle_alpha   90.00
_cell.angle_beta   90.00
_cell.angle_gamma   90.00
#
_symmetry.space_group_name_H-M   'P 1'
#
loop_
_entity.id
_entity.type
_entity.pdbx_description
1 polymer ?
#
loop_
_entity_poly.entity_id
_entity_poly.type
_entity_poly.pdbx_seq_one_letter_code
_entity_poly.pdbx_strand_id
1 'polypeptide(L)'
;MTMFSKHTYVTSALTASILGFSAAAIPACDPDDGPLGQIAEQCGLECSAKGFVGGDAKISGIASIDAFFGAAIDLNASMRGLSGGIRAELDAIGASVGLQPGASGAEIKAALQGYLDARVEGGLTVKYAAPKCEANIEASVSAAAECDVQVDPGEVTVKCEGSCKAEAGVEVDCGASADLKCTGTAPNLECEGTCSGSCVAELTAEASCEGTCRGSCTAEGGTQTGFDGKCNGMCMGECAVEASAGVMCEGKCEGSCEYTPPGAMCDANAEARCDAKADASVECSGGCEGKAEPPEVSAECEASVEAKASASIECSPPSLDIGFQFNASLQGDVNGQAEFRAWLEGFRARFSALLALRAKAEVVVDAATNLSAAAGGAVTGAVEELSADVNVAASFGAVCALAELPVAGEAIVEASGTLSAEITGSAEVISAVGG
;
A
#
# COMPACT_ATOMS: atom_id res chain seq x y z
N MET A 1 -6.01 -18.83 13.89
CA MET A 1 -6.30 -17.85 14.96
C MET A 1 -6.13 -16.50 14.29
N THR A 2 -7.17 -16.08 13.59
CA THR A 2 -7.14 -15.00 12.61
C THR A 2 -8.30 -14.10 12.98
N MET A 3 -7.99 -13.00 13.68
CA MET A 3 -8.89 -11.84 13.71
C MET A 3 -8.82 -11.17 12.33
N PHE A 4 -9.43 -11.80 11.32
CA PHE A 4 -9.93 -11.01 10.22
C PHE A 4 -11.23 -10.39 10.72
N SER A 5 -11.18 -9.07 10.88
CA SER A 5 -12.30 -8.20 11.22
C SER A 5 -13.56 -8.65 10.48
N LYS A 6 -14.67 -8.71 11.20
CA LYS A 6 -16.01 -8.84 10.63
C LYS A 6 -16.32 -7.57 9.84
N HIS A 7 -15.73 -7.41 8.66
CA HIS A 7 -16.43 -6.74 7.58
C HIS A 7 -17.49 -7.72 7.11
N THR A 8 -18.64 -7.65 7.80
CA THR A 8 -19.92 -8.03 7.21
C THR A 8 -19.87 -7.48 5.78
N TYR A 9 -19.84 -8.37 4.78
CA TYR A 9 -20.19 -8.03 3.41
C TYR A 9 -21.60 -7.47 3.48
N VAL A 10 -21.72 -6.19 3.79
CA VAL A 10 -22.83 -5.40 3.35
C VAL A 10 -22.54 -5.33 1.86
N THR A 11 -23.11 -6.28 1.11
CA THR A 11 -23.68 -5.98 -0.18
C THR A 11 -24.69 -4.87 0.07
N SER A 12 -24.14 -3.68 0.29
CA SER A 12 -24.85 -2.43 0.24
C SER A 12 -25.28 -2.45 -1.20
N ALA A 13 -26.53 -2.83 -1.43
CA ALA A 13 -27.31 -2.11 -2.39
C ALA A 13 -27.23 -0.64 -1.97
N LEU A 14 -26.12 0.02 -2.30
CA LEU A 14 -26.13 1.39 -2.77
C LEU A 14 -26.92 1.33 -4.10
N THR A 15 -28.20 0.99 -4.01
CA THR A 15 -29.21 1.90 -4.53
C THR A 15 -28.96 3.19 -3.77
N ALA A 16 -27.92 3.92 -4.20
CA ALA A 16 -27.91 5.34 -4.11
C ALA A 16 -29.18 5.71 -4.85
N SER A 17 -30.27 5.83 -4.09
CA SER A 17 -31.29 6.80 -4.39
C SER A 17 -30.57 8.14 -4.33
N ILE A 18 -29.69 8.40 -5.30
CA ILE A 18 -29.57 9.68 -5.93
C ILE A 18 -31.01 9.87 -6.36
N LEU A 19 -31.78 10.51 -5.47
CA LEU A 19 -33.01 11.15 -5.86
C LEU A 19 -32.63 11.81 -7.15
N GLY A 20 -33.23 11.36 -8.24
CA GLY A 20 -33.12 12.04 -9.50
C GLY A 20 -33.61 13.46 -9.22
N PHE A 21 -32.70 14.32 -8.77
CA PHE A 21 -32.51 15.61 -9.38
C PHE A 21 -32.28 15.28 -10.84
N SER A 22 -33.39 14.98 -11.53
CA SER A 22 -33.62 15.48 -12.85
C SER A 22 -33.06 16.88 -12.78
N ALA A 23 -31.92 17.08 -13.44
CA ALA A 23 -31.54 18.37 -13.93
C ALA A 23 -32.72 18.80 -14.79
N ALA A 24 -33.79 19.29 -14.15
CA ALA A 24 -34.62 20.30 -14.72
C ALA A 24 -33.60 21.38 -14.98
N ALA A 25 -33.10 21.38 -16.22
CA ALA A 25 -32.16 22.35 -16.73
C ALA A 25 -32.61 23.67 -16.15
N ILE A 26 -31.87 24.18 -15.18
CA ILE A 26 -32.12 25.52 -14.69
C ILE A 26 -31.83 26.32 -15.95
N PRO A 27 -32.83 26.97 -16.59
CA PRO A 27 -32.63 27.62 -17.89
C PRO A 27 -31.74 28.88 -17.78
N ALA A 28 -30.98 29.01 -16.68
CA ALA A 28 -30.08 30.08 -16.37
C ALA A 28 -28.61 29.79 -16.74
N CYS A 29 -28.27 28.56 -17.15
CA CYS A 29 -26.90 28.19 -17.55
C CYS A 29 -26.83 27.69 -18.99
N ASP A 30 -27.77 28.11 -19.85
CA ASP A 30 -27.53 28.03 -21.30
C ASP A 30 -26.68 29.25 -21.67
N PRO A 31 -25.37 29.07 -21.98
CA PRO A 31 -24.47 30.19 -22.24
C PRO A 31 -24.96 31.09 -23.39
N ASP A 32 -25.79 30.54 -24.28
CA ASP A 32 -26.21 31.18 -25.51
C ASP A 32 -27.49 32.05 -25.40
N ASP A 33 -28.34 31.87 -24.38
CA ASP A 33 -29.70 32.48 -24.39
C ASP A 33 -30.10 33.29 -23.13
N GLY A 34 -29.21 33.45 -22.14
CA GLY A 34 -29.45 34.24 -20.93
C GLY A 34 -28.74 35.60 -20.90
N PRO A 35 -29.31 36.66 -20.28
CA PRO A 35 -28.63 37.95 -20.10
C PRO A 35 -27.34 37.86 -19.26
N LEU A 36 -27.15 36.77 -18.51
CA LEU A 36 -25.89 36.48 -17.81
C LEU A 36 -24.82 35.86 -18.72
N GLY A 37 -25.19 35.10 -19.75
CA GLY A 37 -24.23 34.47 -20.68
C GLY A 37 -23.40 35.51 -21.45
N GLN A 38 -24.05 36.55 -21.97
CA GLN A 38 -23.37 37.64 -22.68
C GLN A 38 -22.47 38.49 -21.78
N ILE A 39 -22.76 38.58 -20.47
CA ILE A 39 -21.92 39.30 -19.52
C ILE A 39 -20.72 38.43 -19.13
N ALA A 40 -20.94 37.12 -18.92
CA ALA A 40 -19.88 36.17 -18.64
C ALA A 40 -18.85 36.10 -19.78
N GLU A 41 -19.31 36.01 -21.03
CA GLU A 41 -18.45 36.01 -22.22
C GLU A 41 -17.68 37.34 -22.37
N GLN A 42 -18.32 38.48 -22.11
CA GLN A 42 -17.64 39.79 -22.09
C GLN A 42 -16.63 39.94 -20.94
N CYS A 43 -16.82 39.21 -19.85
CA CYS A 43 -15.91 39.17 -18.70
C CYS A 43 -14.85 38.06 -18.79
N GLY A 44 -14.85 37.24 -19.86
CA GLY A 44 -13.94 36.11 -20.02
C GLY A 44 -14.19 34.97 -19.01
N LEU A 45 -15.40 34.89 -18.47
CA LEU A 45 -15.84 33.85 -17.56
C LEU A 45 -16.48 32.74 -18.39
N GLU A 46 -15.67 31.84 -18.91
CA GLU A 46 -16.12 30.61 -19.57
C GLU A 46 -15.80 29.41 -18.67
N CYS A 47 -16.78 28.52 -18.47
CA CYS A 47 -16.48 27.22 -17.88
C CYS A 47 -15.53 26.46 -18.82
N SER A 48 -14.54 25.76 -18.28
CA SER A 48 -13.60 25.00 -19.12
C SER A 48 -14.34 23.99 -19.99
N ALA A 49 -14.17 24.10 -21.31
CA ALA A 49 -14.81 23.20 -22.28
C ALA A 49 -14.40 21.73 -22.12
N LYS A 50 -13.31 21.44 -21.39
CA LYS A 50 -12.85 20.08 -21.11
C LYS A 50 -13.56 19.45 -19.90
N GLY A 51 -13.98 20.27 -18.93
CA GLY A 51 -14.60 19.81 -17.68
C GLY A 51 -13.78 18.75 -16.92
N PHE A 52 -14.46 18.06 -16.00
CA PHE A 52 -13.87 16.99 -15.20
C PHE A 52 -13.38 15.82 -16.07
N VAL A 53 -14.18 15.43 -17.07
CA VAL A 53 -13.87 14.29 -17.97
C VAL A 53 -12.61 14.52 -18.79
N GLY A 54 -12.33 15.78 -19.16
CA GLY A 54 -11.11 16.16 -19.84
C GLY A 54 -9.89 16.30 -18.93
N GLY A 55 -10.03 16.00 -17.64
CA GLY A 55 -8.96 16.07 -16.63
C GLY A 55 -8.65 17.50 -16.19
N ASP A 56 -9.60 18.42 -16.30
CA ASP A 56 -9.40 19.78 -15.81
C ASP A 56 -9.77 19.89 -14.32
N ALA A 57 -8.77 20.20 -13.49
CA ALA A 57 -8.98 20.48 -12.08
C ALA A 57 -9.44 21.91 -11.83
N LYS A 58 -9.21 22.84 -12.78
CA LYS A 58 -9.52 24.27 -12.62
C LYS A 58 -10.89 24.61 -13.20
N ILE A 59 -11.92 24.08 -12.57
CA ILE A 59 -13.30 24.20 -13.06
C ILE A 59 -13.93 25.53 -12.62
N SER A 60 -13.64 25.97 -11.40
CA SER A 60 -14.28 27.12 -10.77
C SER A 60 -13.39 28.36 -10.69
N GLY A 61 -12.06 28.19 -10.67
CA GLY A 61 -11.13 29.28 -10.33
C GLY A 61 -11.10 29.62 -8.84
N ILE A 62 -11.86 28.90 -8.00
CA ILE A 62 -11.80 28.96 -6.54
C ILE A 62 -10.89 27.83 -6.07
N ALA A 63 -9.82 28.19 -5.34
CA ALA A 63 -8.77 27.24 -4.96
C ALA A 63 -9.29 25.97 -4.27
N SER A 64 -10.21 26.10 -3.30
CA SER A 64 -10.75 24.95 -2.54
C SER A 64 -11.59 24.01 -3.42
N ILE A 65 -12.43 24.55 -4.30
CA ILE A 65 -13.26 23.76 -5.22
C ILE A 65 -12.38 23.10 -6.28
N ASP A 66 -11.41 23.84 -6.82
CA ASP A 66 -10.47 23.30 -7.81
C ASP A 66 -9.55 22.22 -7.20
N ALA A 67 -9.15 22.38 -5.93
CA ALA A 67 -8.42 21.36 -5.18
C ALA A 67 -9.24 20.08 -4.99
N PHE A 68 -10.54 20.20 -4.70
CA PHE A 68 -11.46 19.06 -4.64
C PHE A 68 -11.54 18.33 -5.99
N PHE A 69 -11.73 19.05 -7.10
CA PHE A 69 -11.78 18.41 -8.42
C PHE A 69 -10.44 17.78 -8.81
N GLY A 70 -9.32 18.41 -8.45
CA GLY A 70 -7.99 17.81 -8.58
C GLY A 70 -7.87 16.49 -7.82
N ALA A 71 -8.26 16.47 -6.54
CA ALA A 71 -8.27 15.25 -5.72
C ALA A 71 -9.18 14.16 -6.31
N ALA A 72 -10.36 14.53 -6.82
CA ALA A 72 -11.29 13.63 -7.48
C ALA A 72 -10.71 13.03 -8.78
N ILE A 73 -10.00 13.82 -9.58
CA ILE A 73 -9.31 13.35 -10.80
C ILE A 73 -8.20 12.37 -10.44
N ASP A 74 -7.35 12.71 -9.46
CA ASP A 74 -6.23 11.87 -9.00
C ASP A 74 -6.73 10.54 -8.43
N LEU A 75 -7.82 10.57 -7.65
CA LEU A 75 -8.45 9.39 -7.08
C LEU A 75 -9.06 8.50 -8.17
N ASN A 76 -9.78 9.08 -9.14
CA ASN A 76 -10.33 8.35 -10.29
C ASN A 76 -9.21 7.70 -11.12
N ALA A 77 -8.13 8.42 -11.41
CA ALA A 77 -6.97 7.89 -12.12
C ALA A 77 -6.32 6.73 -11.33
N SER A 78 -6.18 6.87 -10.01
CA SER A 78 -5.63 5.85 -9.13
C SER A 78 -6.51 4.59 -9.10
N MET A 79 -7.83 4.73 -8.98
CA MET A 79 -8.76 3.59 -9.03
C MET A 79 -8.68 2.83 -10.36
N ARG A 80 -8.64 3.55 -11.49
CA ARG A 80 -8.48 2.94 -12.82
C ARG A 80 -7.13 2.24 -12.97
N GLY A 81 -6.05 2.86 -12.49
CA GLY A 81 -4.72 2.27 -12.47
C GLY A 81 -4.67 0.98 -11.64
N LEU A 82 -5.26 0.98 -10.45
CA LEU A 82 -5.34 -0.19 -9.57
C LEU A 82 -6.19 -1.30 -10.17
N SER A 83 -7.34 -0.96 -10.76
CA SER A 83 -8.19 -1.93 -11.45
C SER A 83 -7.42 -2.61 -12.59
N GLY A 84 -6.73 -1.82 -13.43
CA GLY A 84 -5.86 -2.36 -14.48
C GLY A 84 -4.70 -3.20 -13.95
N GLY A 85 -4.08 -2.80 -12.84
CA GLY A 85 -3.01 -3.55 -12.18
C GLY A 85 -3.49 -4.90 -11.64
N ILE A 86 -4.59 -4.93 -10.89
CA ILE A 86 -5.20 -6.18 -10.38
C ILE A 86 -5.56 -7.09 -11.55
N ARG A 87 -6.20 -6.54 -12.59
CA ARG A 87 -6.57 -7.29 -13.78
C ARG A 87 -5.36 -7.91 -14.47
N ALA A 88 -4.27 -7.16 -14.62
CA ALA A 88 -3.04 -7.66 -15.22
C ALA A 88 -2.41 -8.82 -14.43
N GLU A 89 -2.41 -8.74 -13.09
CA GLU A 89 -1.92 -9.83 -12.24
C GLU A 89 -2.84 -11.06 -12.30
N LEU A 90 -4.17 -10.87 -12.35
CA LEU A 90 -5.13 -11.95 -12.57
C LEU A 90 -4.94 -12.62 -13.93
N ASP A 91 -4.74 -11.85 -14.99
CA ASP A 91 -4.47 -12.36 -16.34
C ASP A 91 -3.15 -13.13 -16.40
N ALA A 92 -2.11 -12.65 -15.72
CA ALA A 92 -0.82 -13.35 -15.63
C ALA A 92 -0.93 -14.69 -14.87
N ILE A 93 -1.67 -14.72 -13.76
CA ILE A 93 -1.97 -15.97 -13.03
C ILE A 93 -2.80 -16.91 -13.90
N GLY A 94 -3.84 -16.41 -14.57
CA GLY A 94 -4.69 -17.18 -15.48
C GLY A 94 -3.89 -17.78 -16.65
N ALA A 95 -3.01 -17.00 -17.26
CA ALA A 95 -2.14 -17.47 -18.34
C ALA A 95 -1.20 -18.61 -17.88
N SER A 96 -0.73 -18.55 -16.63
CA SER A 96 0.13 -19.61 -16.05
C SER A 96 -0.57 -20.97 -15.95
N VAL A 97 -1.91 -20.99 -15.96
CA VAL A 97 -2.74 -22.20 -15.94
C VAL A 97 -3.50 -22.40 -17.26
N GLY A 98 -3.10 -21.71 -18.32
CA GLY A 98 -3.58 -21.92 -19.69
C GLY A 98 -4.85 -21.16 -20.08
N LEU A 99 -5.28 -20.17 -19.29
CA LEU A 99 -6.41 -19.31 -19.64
C LEU A 99 -5.97 -18.13 -20.53
N GLN A 100 -6.94 -17.59 -21.28
CA GLN A 100 -6.75 -16.36 -22.06
C GLN A 100 -6.95 -15.11 -21.18
N PRO A 101 -6.35 -13.96 -21.53
CA PRO A 101 -6.66 -12.69 -20.87
C PRO A 101 -8.16 -12.40 -20.91
N GLY A 102 -8.69 -11.83 -19.83
CA GLY A 102 -10.13 -11.59 -19.67
C GLY A 102 -10.89 -12.68 -18.89
N ALA A 103 -10.24 -13.78 -18.48
CA ALA A 103 -10.87 -14.80 -17.63
C ALA A 103 -11.38 -14.23 -16.29
N SER A 104 -12.57 -14.62 -15.87
CA SER A 104 -13.14 -14.24 -14.58
C SER A 104 -12.36 -14.87 -13.41
N GLY A 105 -12.46 -14.27 -12.22
CA GLY A 105 -11.85 -14.83 -11.01
C GLY A 105 -12.29 -16.27 -10.72
N ALA A 106 -13.54 -16.62 -11.03
CA ALA A 106 -14.06 -17.98 -10.89
C ALA A 106 -13.44 -18.98 -11.88
N GLU A 107 -13.21 -18.57 -13.13
CA GLU A 107 -12.52 -19.40 -14.13
C GLU A 107 -11.05 -19.61 -13.75
N ILE A 108 -10.37 -18.54 -13.31
CA ILE A 108 -8.98 -18.61 -12.83
C ILE A 108 -8.89 -19.54 -11.62
N LYS A 109 -9.78 -19.39 -10.63
CA LYS A 109 -9.88 -20.26 -9.46
C LYS A 109 -10.03 -21.73 -9.85
N ALA A 110 -10.97 -22.04 -10.75
CA ALA A 110 -11.22 -23.42 -11.18
C ALA A 110 -10.02 -24.02 -11.94
N ALA A 111 -9.40 -23.26 -12.84
CA ALA A 111 -8.21 -23.70 -13.56
C ALA A 111 -7.00 -23.91 -12.62
N LEU A 112 -6.83 -23.02 -11.65
CA LEU A 112 -5.79 -23.12 -10.63
C LEU A 112 -5.98 -24.35 -9.74
N GLN A 113 -7.21 -24.60 -9.27
CA GLN A 113 -7.53 -25.81 -8.51
C GLN A 113 -7.25 -27.08 -9.32
N GLY A 114 -7.69 -27.13 -10.58
CA GLY A 114 -7.39 -28.27 -11.45
C GLY A 114 -5.89 -28.47 -11.70
N TYR A 115 -5.14 -27.37 -11.86
CA TYR A 115 -3.68 -27.42 -12.01
C TYR A 115 -2.99 -27.97 -10.76
N LEU A 116 -3.46 -27.57 -9.57
CA LEU A 116 -2.95 -27.99 -8.27
C LEU A 116 -3.34 -29.44 -7.94
N ASP A 117 -4.60 -29.84 -8.11
CA ASP A 117 -5.07 -31.21 -7.83
C ASP A 117 -4.31 -32.26 -8.67
N ALA A 118 -3.94 -31.89 -9.89
CA ALA A 118 -3.12 -32.74 -10.76
C ALA A 118 -1.68 -32.93 -10.25
N ARG A 119 -1.19 -32.10 -9.32
CA ARG A 119 0.24 -32.04 -8.93
C ARG A 119 0.53 -32.18 -7.45
N VAL A 120 -0.31 -31.62 -6.60
CA VAL A 120 -0.12 -31.56 -5.16
C VAL A 120 -1.28 -32.21 -4.44
N GLU A 121 -0.98 -32.94 -3.37
CA GLU A 121 -1.98 -33.54 -2.49
C GLU A 121 -2.41 -32.51 -1.45
N GLY A 122 -3.71 -32.22 -1.38
CA GLY A 122 -4.27 -31.25 -0.43
C GLY A 122 -4.11 -29.77 -0.79
N GLY A 123 -3.63 -29.45 -2.00
CA GLY A 123 -3.50 -28.08 -2.49
C GLY A 123 -2.25 -27.35 -1.99
N LEU A 124 -2.28 -26.02 -2.08
CA LEU A 124 -1.25 -25.14 -1.50
C LEU A 124 -1.69 -24.65 -0.13
N THR A 125 -0.77 -24.58 0.82
CA THR A 125 -0.94 -23.84 2.07
C THR A 125 -0.16 -22.55 1.97
N VAL A 126 -0.82 -21.44 1.70
CA VAL A 126 -0.17 -20.12 1.63
C VAL A 126 -0.36 -19.37 2.94
N LYS A 127 0.74 -19.15 3.66
CA LYS A 127 0.80 -18.20 4.77
C LYS A 127 1.43 -16.91 4.27
N TYR A 128 0.84 -15.78 4.63
CA TYR A 128 1.38 -14.49 4.24
C TYR A 128 1.22 -13.48 5.38
N ALA A 129 2.19 -12.58 5.49
CA ALA A 129 2.05 -11.38 6.28
C ALA A 129 1.11 -10.40 5.56
N ALA A 130 0.40 -9.54 6.28
CA ALA A 130 -0.36 -8.48 5.63
C ALA A 130 0.59 -7.58 4.81
N PRO A 131 0.20 -7.12 3.60
CA PRO A 131 0.94 -6.09 2.88
C PRO A 131 1.10 -4.85 3.76
N LYS A 132 2.26 -4.21 3.68
CA LYS A 132 2.48 -2.94 4.40
C LYS A 132 2.27 -1.80 3.44
N CYS A 133 1.29 -0.96 3.75
CA CYS A 133 0.97 0.22 2.98
C CYS A 133 1.49 1.46 3.72
N GLU A 134 2.21 2.31 2.99
CA GLU A 134 2.80 3.55 3.49
C GLU A 134 2.17 4.71 2.73
N ALA A 135 1.60 5.66 3.48
CA ALA A 135 1.07 6.88 2.90
C ALA A 135 2.21 7.87 2.64
N ASN A 136 2.20 8.53 1.47
CA ASN A 136 3.12 9.62 1.19
C ASN A 136 2.65 10.89 1.92
N ILE A 137 3.35 11.24 3.02
CA ILE A 137 3.03 12.41 3.83
C ILE A 137 3.14 13.71 3.02
N GLU A 138 4.10 13.81 2.10
CA GLU A 138 4.24 15.01 1.25
C GLU A 138 3.00 15.25 0.40
N ALA A 139 2.35 14.18 -0.08
CA ALA A 139 1.08 14.28 -0.80
C ALA A 139 -0.05 14.82 0.09
N SER A 140 -0.13 14.36 1.35
CA SER A 140 -1.11 14.86 2.33
C SER A 140 -0.87 16.32 2.69
N VAL A 141 0.39 16.71 2.92
CA VAL A 141 0.78 18.09 3.25
C VAL A 141 0.50 19.03 2.07
N SER A 142 0.87 18.61 0.85
CA SER A 142 0.60 19.39 -0.36
C SER A 142 -0.90 19.55 -0.59
N ALA A 143 -1.69 18.50 -0.36
CA ALA A 143 -3.14 18.57 -0.46
C ALA A 143 -3.73 19.54 0.57
N ALA A 144 -3.26 19.49 1.82
CA ALA A 144 -3.75 20.38 2.88
C ALA A 144 -3.43 21.85 2.57
N ALA A 145 -2.22 22.12 2.08
CA ALA A 145 -1.77 23.46 1.71
C ALA A 145 -2.53 24.05 0.51
N GLU A 146 -3.00 23.23 -0.42
CA GLU A 146 -3.85 23.67 -1.54
C GLU A 146 -5.28 23.99 -1.10
N CYS A 147 -5.74 23.36 -0.02
CA CYS A 147 -7.12 23.38 0.43
C CYS A 147 -7.39 24.55 1.40
N ASP A 148 -6.45 24.89 2.27
CA ASP A 148 -6.60 25.98 3.22
C ASP A 148 -5.38 26.93 3.21
N VAL A 149 -5.64 28.20 2.91
CA VAL A 149 -4.65 29.28 2.78
C VAL A 149 -4.08 29.68 4.15
N GLN A 150 -4.67 29.22 5.26
CA GLN A 150 -4.28 29.58 6.63
C GLN A 150 -3.60 28.47 7.44
N VAL A 151 -3.24 27.33 6.85
CA VAL A 151 -2.44 26.33 7.57
C VAL A 151 -1.01 26.84 7.72
N ASP A 152 -0.53 26.97 8.96
CA ASP A 152 0.89 27.27 9.21
C ASP A 152 1.72 26.03 8.84
N PRO A 153 2.54 26.07 7.78
CA PRO A 153 3.22 24.89 7.24
C PRO A 153 4.23 24.25 8.22
N GLY A 154 4.46 24.85 9.38
CA GLY A 154 5.30 24.32 10.45
C GLY A 154 4.64 23.36 11.44
N GLU A 155 3.32 23.17 11.42
CA GLU A 155 2.59 22.37 12.43
C GLU A 155 1.88 21.12 11.88
N VAL A 156 2.03 20.81 10.58
CA VAL A 156 1.41 19.61 9.99
C VAL A 156 2.15 18.36 10.46
N THR A 157 1.75 17.89 11.63
CA THR A 157 2.31 16.67 12.23
C THR A 157 1.29 15.56 12.07
N VAL A 158 1.58 14.64 11.16
CA VAL A 158 0.74 13.44 10.96
C VAL A 158 0.98 12.52 12.15
N LYS A 159 -0.08 12.22 12.91
CA LYS A 159 0.00 11.20 13.96
C LYS A 159 -0.08 9.84 13.30
N CYS A 160 0.93 9.01 13.53
CA CYS A 160 0.92 7.63 13.07
C CYS A 160 0.45 6.73 14.21
N GLU A 161 -0.71 6.09 14.03
CA GLU A 161 -1.13 4.95 14.85
C GLU A 161 -0.52 3.68 14.26
N GLY A 162 0.75 3.39 14.57
CA GLY A 162 1.47 2.26 13.98
C GLY A 162 2.96 2.27 14.22
N SER A 163 3.73 1.84 13.21
CA SER A 163 5.19 1.89 13.25
C SER A 163 5.74 2.96 12.32
N CYS A 164 6.67 3.78 12.79
CA CYS A 164 7.28 4.82 11.96
C CYS A 164 8.66 4.40 11.48
N LYS A 165 8.92 4.55 10.19
CA LYS A 165 10.24 4.35 9.61
C LYS A 165 10.93 5.68 9.38
N ALA A 166 12.20 5.76 9.77
CA ALA A 166 13.09 6.82 9.34
C ALA A 166 14.34 6.24 8.68
N GLU A 167 14.83 6.94 7.65
CA GLU A 167 16.11 6.63 7.03
C GLU A 167 17.26 6.80 8.02
N ALA A 168 18.35 6.07 7.76
CA ALA A 168 19.50 6.01 8.66
C ALA A 168 20.12 7.40 8.88
N GLY A 169 20.45 7.70 10.15
CA GLY A 169 21.07 8.97 10.55
C GLY A 169 20.09 10.09 10.92
N VAL A 170 18.78 9.84 10.89
CA VAL A 170 17.76 10.74 11.45
C VAL A 170 17.58 10.44 12.95
N GLU A 171 17.59 11.48 13.77
CA GLU A 171 17.27 11.38 15.20
C GLU A 171 15.76 11.13 15.31
N VAL A 172 15.36 9.90 15.67
CA VAL A 172 13.95 9.52 15.79
C VAL A 172 13.56 9.52 17.25
N ASP A 173 12.82 10.54 17.68
CA ASP A 173 12.19 10.54 19.00
C ASP A 173 10.92 9.68 18.94
N CYS A 174 11.04 8.39 19.27
CA CYS A 174 9.90 7.49 19.30
C CYS A 174 8.86 7.84 20.39
N GLY A 175 9.10 8.87 21.22
CA GLY A 175 8.27 9.19 22.38
C GLY A 175 8.38 8.12 23.48
N ALA A 176 7.90 8.44 24.68
CA ALA A 176 8.07 7.59 25.86
C ALA A 176 7.31 6.23 25.81
N SER A 177 6.53 5.99 24.77
CA SER A 177 5.57 4.88 24.67
C SER A 177 5.82 3.92 23.51
N ALA A 178 6.86 4.13 22.69
CA ALA A 178 7.19 3.26 21.57
C ALA A 178 8.56 2.60 21.75
N ASP A 179 8.72 1.39 21.21
CA ASP A 179 9.99 0.67 21.21
C ASP A 179 10.73 0.94 19.89
N LEU A 180 11.98 1.39 19.98
CA LEU A 180 12.86 1.58 18.81
C LEU A 180 13.45 0.23 18.38
N LYS A 181 13.25 -0.13 17.11
CA LYS A 181 13.86 -1.26 16.44
C LYS A 181 14.71 -0.79 15.28
N CYS A 182 15.96 -1.20 15.26
CA CYS A 182 16.90 -0.88 14.20
C CYS A 182 17.06 -2.10 13.30
N THR A 183 16.95 -1.89 11.98
CA THR A 183 17.20 -2.93 10.97
C THR A 183 18.36 -2.51 10.08
N GLY A 184 19.49 -3.23 10.15
CA GLY A 184 20.65 -2.97 9.30
C GLY A 184 20.93 -4.10 8.31
N THR A 185 21.53 -3.76 7.17
CA THR A 185 21.94 -4.75 6.14
C THR A 185 23.47 -4.79 6.03
N ALA A 186 24.03 -6.00 5.88
CA ALA A 186 25.45 -6.29 5.65
C ALA A 186 26.12 -5.39 4.57
N PRO A 187 27.45 -5.16 4.56
CA PRO A 187 28.51 -6.06 5.06
C PRO A 187 29.21 -5.71 6.39
N ASN A 188 28.89 -4.61 7.07
CA ASN A 188 29.67 -4.17 8.26
C ASN A 188 28.82 -3.86 9.49
N LEU A 189 27.67 -4.53 9.66
CA LEU A 189 26.86 -4.34 10.86
C LEU A 189 27.29 -5.32 11.95
N GLU A 190 27.87 -4.79 13.04
CA GLU A 190 27.98 -5.52 14.30
C GLU A 190 26.58 -5.64 14.89
N CYS A 191 26.06 -6.87 14.91
CA CYS A 191 24.69 -7.14 15.31
C CYS A 191 24.71 -7.70 16.72
N GLU A 192 24.08 -7.04 17.70
CA GLU A 192 23.74 -7.62 19.02
C GLU A 192 22.27 -8.08 19.03
N GLY A 193 21.83 -8.71 17.94
CA GLY A 193 20.42 -8.91 17.64
C GLY A 193 20.09 -10.20 16.90
N THR A 194 18.91 -10.20 16.30
CA THR A 194 18.40 -11.34 15.54
C THR A 194 18.89 -11.23 14.11
N CYS A 195 19.76 -12.15 13.68
CA CYS A 195 20.30 -12.17 12.31
C CYS A 195 19.49 -13.13 11.42
N SER A 196 19.06 -12.64 10.26
CA SER A 196 18.46 -13.39 9.16
C SER A 196 19.47 -13.43 8.00
N GLY A 197 20.20 -14.56 7.85
CA GLY A 197 21.30 -14.70 6.90
C GLY A 197 22.42 -15.59 7.42
N SER A 198 23.68 -15.30 7.03
CA SER A 198 24.85 -15.96 7.61
C SER A 198 25.41 -15.16 8.77
N CYS A 199 25.45 -15.73 9.97
CA CYS A 199 26.17 -15.17 11.11
C CYS A 199 27.63 -15.60 11.01
N VAL A 200 28.54 -14.64 10.85
CA VAL A 200 29.98 -14.85 10.80
C VAL A 200 30.61 -14.36 12.09
N ALA A 201 31.12 -15.28 12.89
CA ALA A 201 31.86 -14.98 14.12
C ALA A 201 33.35 -15.29 13.95
N GLU A 202 34.22 -14.35 14.34
CA GLU A 202 35.66 -14.58 14.42
C GLU A 202 36.02 -15.18 15.80
N LEU A 203 36.36 -16.46 15.82
CA LEU A 203 36.73 -17.22 17.00
C LEU A 203 38.25 -17.14 17.21
N THR A 204 38.67 -16.28 18.15
CA THR A 204 40.09 -16.14 18.55
C THR A 204 40.58 -17.29 19.44
N ALA A 205 39.67 -18.12 19.95
CA ALA A 205 39.95 -19.34 20.71
C ALA A 205 39.09 -20.49 20.17
N GLU A 206 39.53 -21.72 20.40
CA GLU A 206 38.78 -22.94 20.04
C GLU A 206 37.38 -22.94 20.68
N ALA A 207 36.33 -22.85 19.86
CA ALA A 207 34.94 -22.92 20.30
C ALA A 207 34.12 -23.83 19.39
N SER A 208 33.04 -24.44 19.91
CA SER A 208 32.15 -25.27 19.11
C SER A 208 31.43 -24.44 18.06
N CYS A 209 31.53 -24.82 16.79
CA CYS A 209 30.88 -24.17 15.66
C CYS A 209 30.06 -25.21 14.90
N GLU A 210 28.73 -25.10 14.88
CA GLU A 210 27.86 -26.03 14.13
C GLU A 210 27.75 -25.68 12.62
N GLY A 211 28.46 -24.65 12.18
CA GLY A 211 28.44 -24.12 10.81
C GLY A 211 29.65 -24.49 9.95
N THR A 212 29.90 -23.66 8.93
CA THR A 212 31.09 -23.72 8.09
C THR A 212 32.23 -23.01 8.83
N CYS A 213 33.27 -23.75 9.17
CA CYS A 213 34.48 -23.24 9.80
C CYS A 213 35.53 -22.93 8.71
N ARG A 214 36.04 -21.71 8.70
CA ARG A 214 37.20 -21.25 7.94
C ARG A 214 38.35 -20.94 8.89
N GLY A 215 39.29 -21.87 9.04
CA GLY A 215 40.40 -21.73 9.98
C GLY A 215 40.99 -23.06 10.41
N SER A 216 41.03 -23.32 11.71
CA SER A 216 41.47 -24.60 12.26
C SER A 216 40.28 -25.35 12.85
N CYS A 217 40.07 -26.61 12.45
CA CYS A 217 39.03 -27.48 12.99
C CYS A 217 39.67 -28.62 13.78
N THR A 218 39.33 -28.73 15.08
CA THR A 218 39.77 -29.80 15.98
C THR A 218 38.58 -30.74 16.24
N ALA A 219 38.66 -31.98 15.76
CA ALA A 219 37.66 -33.04 15.98
C ALA A 219 38.32 -34.32 16.54
N GLU A 220 37.54 -35.36 16.87
CA GLU A 220 38.06 -36.63 17.43
C GLU A 220 39.15 -37.31 16.57
N GLY A 221 39.32 -36.90 15.31
CA GLY A 221 40.36 -37.36 14.38
C GLY A 221 41.63 -36.50 14.32
N GLY A 222 41.75 -35.41 15.08
CA GLY A 222 42.89 -34.48 15.09
C GLY A 222 42.55 -33.05 14.61
N THR A 223 43.55 -32.18 14.63
CA THR A 223 43.44 -30.77 14.22
C THR A 223 43.83 -30.59 12.75
N GLN A 224 42.97 -29.94 11.97
CA GLN A 224 43.24 -29.53 10.60
C GLN A 224 43.34 -28.01 10.51
N THR A 225 44.48 -27.47 10.05
CA THR A 225 44.69 -26.04 9.82
C THR A 225 44.36 -25.67 8.38
N GLY A 226 43.74 -24.50 8.14
CA GLY A 226 43.30 -24.07 6.80
C GLY A 226 42.05 -24.81 6.31
N PHE A 227 41.23 -25.29 7.24
CA PHE A 227 39.97 -25.97 6.99
C PHE A 227 38.94 -24.96 6.48
N ASP A 228 38.20 -25.30 5.41
CA ASP A 228 37.05 -24.56 4.88
C ASP A 228 35.93 -25.58 4.63
N GLY A 229 35.02 -25.72 5.59
CA GLY A 229 33.94 -26.72 5.52
C GLY A 229 33.16 -26.90 6.83
N LYS A 230 32.25 -27.88 6.89
CA LYS A 230 31.48 -28.20 8.10
C LYS A 230 32.37 -28.90 9.13
N CYS A 231 32.58 -28.26 10.29
CA CYS A 231 33.41 -28.79 11.38
C CYS A 231 32.52 -29.34 12.50
N ASN A 232 32.52 -30.66 12.76
CA ASN A 232 31.83 -31.25 13.92
C ASN A 232 32.74 -31.23 15.16
N GLY A 233 33.32 -30.08 15.49
CA GLY A 233 34.35 -29.96 16.51
C GLY A 233 34.57 -28.51 16.97
N MET A 234 35.76 -28.24 17.51
CA MET A 234 36.15 -26.88 17.87
C MET A 234 36.74 -26.17 16.66
N CYS A 235 36.17 -25.02 16.29
CA CYS A 235 36.67 -24.14 15.25
C CYS A 235 37.48 -23.00 15.89
N MET A 236 38.61 -22.66 15.28
CA MET A 236 39.40 -21.46 15.58
C MET A 236 39.63 -20.72 14.26
N GLY A 237 39.02 -19.56 14.09
CA GLY A 237 38.90 -18.84 12.80
C GLY A 237 37.49 -18.29 12.58
N GLU A 238 37.06 -18.16 11.34
CA GLU A 238 35.69 -17.72 11.01
C GLU A 238 34.71 -18.90 11.11
N CYS A 239 33.64 -18.72 11.89
CA CYS A 239 32.51 -19.64 11.94
C CYS A 239 31.31 -18.98 11.26
N ALA A 240 30.87 -19.52 10.12
CA ALA A 240 29.70 -19.07 9.39
C ALA A 240 28.53 -20.04 9.61
N VAL A 241 27.46 -19.59 10.26
CA VAL A 241 26.25 -20.37 10.50
C VAL A 241 25.11 -19.82 9.65
N GLU A 242 24.54 -20.65 8.78
CA GLU A 242 23.32 -20.28 8.04
C GLU A 242 22.13 -20.28 9.00
N ALA A 243 21.72 -19.08 9.45
CA ALA A 243 20.57 -18.88 10.29
C ALA A 243 19.31 -18.85 9.41
N SER A 244 18.61 -19.99 9.33
CA SER A 244 17.38 -20.09 8.54
C SER A 244 16.16 -19.44 9.22
N ALA A 245 16.27 -19.04 10.49
CA ALA A 245 15.27 -18.24 11.20
C ALA A 245 15.82 -17.69 12.53
N GLY A 246 16.21 -16.42 12.55
CA GLY A 246 16.30 -15.60 13.77
C GLY A 246 17.21 -16.09 14.90
N VAL A 247 18.45 -16.45 14.59
CA VAL A 247 19.44 -16.81 15.62
C VAL A 247 20.04 -15.53 16.21
N MET A 248 20.17 -15.46 17.55
CA MET A 248 20.94 -14.42 18.23
C MET A 248 22.41 -14.58 17.85
N CYS A 249 22.94 -13.60 17.13
CA CYS A 249 24.33 -13.58 16.66
C CYS A 249 25.05 -12.49 17.44
N GLU A 250 26.17 -12.80 18.10
CA GLU A 250 27.09 -11.81 18.68
C GLU A 250 28.28 -11.64 17.71
N GLY A 251 28.02 -11.16 16.49
CA GLY A 251 29.01 -11.15 15.41
C GLY A 251 28.59 -10.39 14.16
N LYS A 252 29.34 -10.57 13.07
CA LYS A 252 29.01 -9.93 11.78
C LYS A 252 27.86 -10.70 11.12
N CYS A 253 26.75 -10.01 10.90
CA CYS A 253 25.61 -10.57 10.18
C CYS A 253 25.76 -10.28 8.67
N GLU A 254 26.06 -11.31 7.87
CA GLU A 254 25.97 -11.27 6.41
C GLU A 254 24.51 -11.50 5.99
N GLY A 255 23.65 -10.56 6.37
CA GLY A 255 22.20 -10.60 6.14
C GLY A 255 21.49 -9.36 6.64
N SER A 256 20.26 -9.55 7.12
CA SER A 256 19.47 -8.53 7.82
C SER A 256 19.60 -8.75 9.33
N CYS A 257 19.90 -7.69 10.08
CA CYS A 257 19.97 -7.72 11.55
C CYS A 257 18.88 -6.81 12.14
N GLU A 258 18.06 -7.35 13.03
CA GLU A 258 17.09 -6.59 13.83
C GLU A 258 17.57 -6.52 15.29
N TYR A 259 17.74 -5.31 15.85
CA TYR A 259 18.15 -5.09 17.23
C TYR A 259 17.44 -3.88 17.86
N THR A 260 17.34 -3.86 19.19
CA THR A 260 16.78 -2.74 19.97
C THR A 260 17.91 -2.08 20.76
N PRO A 261 18.40 -0.90 20.35
CA PRO A 261 19.48 -0.23 21.07
C PRO A 261 18.97 0.27 22.43
N PRO A 262 19.85 0.38 23.44
CA PRO A 262 19.51 0.95 24.74
C PRO A 262 19.29 2.49 24.70
N GLY A 263 19.41 3.12 23.54
CA GLY A 263 19.23 4.57 23.31
C GLY A 263 18.28 4.87 22.15
N ALA A 264 17.98 6.15 21.93
CA ALA A 264 17.01 6.61 20.91
C ALA A 264 17.57 6.70 19.48
N MET A 265 18.71 6.07 19.18
CA MET A 265 19.36 6.17 17.87
C MET A 265 19.77 4.79 17.35
N CYS A 266 19.47 4.56 16.08
CA CYS A 266 20.05 3.46 15.30
C CYS A 266 21.41 3.89 14.72
N ASP A 267 22.29 2.93 14.45
CA ASP A 267 23.55 3.21 13.76
C ASP A 267 23.28 3.84 12.38
N ALA A 268 24.22 4.67 11.90
CA ALA A 268 24.07 5.47 10.66
C ALA A 268 23.83 4.68 9.36
N ASN A 269 23.77 3.35 9.42
CA ASN A 269 23.44 2.46 8.29
C ASN A 269 22.26 1.52 8.58
N ALA A 270 21.50 1.76 9.66
CA ALA A 270 20.33 0.98 10.04
C ALA A 270 19.06 1.83 9.90
N GLU A 271 18.01 1.25 9.32
CA GLU A 271 16.66 1.82 9.33
C GLU A 271 16.10 1.78 10.74
N ALA A 272 15.61 2.92 11.21
CA ALA A 272 14.93 3.04 12.49
C ALA A 272 13.43 2.80 12.31
N ARG A 273 12.87 1.84 13.04
CA ARG A 273 11.44 1.61 13.21
C ARG A 273 11.02 1.92 14.65
N CYS A 274 10.13 2.88 14.86
CA CYS A 274 9.46 3.06 16.15
C CYS A 274 8.17 2.26 16.15
N ASP A 275 8.06 1.17 16.91
CA ASP A 275 6.80 0.44 17.08
C ASP A 275 6.02 1.04 18.25
N ALA A 276 4.90 1.73 17.98
CA ALA A 276 4.03 2.24 19.02
C ALA A 276 3.35 1.09 19.79
N LYS A 277 3.36 1.16 21.13
CA LYS A 277 2.50 0.29 21.95
C LYS A 277 1.05 0.74 21.79
N ALA A 278 0.11 -0.21 21.86
CA ALA A 278 -1.32 0.04 21.64
C ALA A 278 -1.80 1.36 22.29
N ASP A 279 -2.44 2.21 21.49
CA ASP A 279 -2.96 3.55 21.82
C ASP A 279 -1.91 4.69 21.96
N ALA A 280 -0.63 4.48 21.61
CA ALA A 280 0.35 5.56 21.51
C ALA A 280 0.42 6.14 20.08
N SER A 281 0.38 7.46 19.95
CA SER A 281 0.70 8.17 18.71
C SER A 281 2.18 8.56 18.71
N VAL A 282 2.84 8.38 17.56
CA VAL A 282 4.22 8.84 17.35
C VAL A 282 4.19 9.95 16.30
N GLU A 283 4.89 11.06 16.57
CA GLU A 283 5.10 12.14 15.62
C GLU A 283 6.21 11.74 14.66
N CYS A 284 5.91 11.69 13.36
CA CYS A 284 6.82 11.10 12.39
C CYS A 284 7.08 12.05 11.24
N SER A 285 8.37 12.35 11.02
CA SER A 285 8.86 13.07 9.85
C SER A 285 9.18 12.13 8.67
N GLY A 286 8.94 10.82 8.82
CA GLY A 286 9.19 9.77 7.82
C GLY A 286 7.95 8.94 7.50
N GLY A 287 8.12 7.76 6.88
CA GLY A 287 7.00 6.90 6.46
C GLY A 287 6.20 6.34 7.66
N CYS A 288 4.88 6.39 7.56
CA CYS A 288 3.96 5.81 8.54
C CYS A 288 3.45 4.45 8.04
N GLU A 289 3.83 3.35 8.71
CA GLU A 289 3.18 2.05 8.57
C GLU A 289 2.00 2.00 9.55
N GLY A 290 0.84 2.52 9.14
CA GLY A 290 -0.33 2.61 10.02
C GLY A 290 -1.39 3.57 9.51
N LYS A 291 -2.31 3.96 10.41
CA LYS A 291 -3.30 5.01 10.10
C LYS A 291 -2.66 6.36 10.39
N ALA A 292 -2.56 7.18 9.35
CA ALA A 292 -2.13 8.58 9.44
C ALA A 292 -3.36 9.44 9.77
N GLU A 293 -3.38 10.11 10.91
CA GLU A 293 -4.37 11.17 11.15
C GLU A 293 -3.93 12.43 10.38
N PRO A 294 -4.76 12.95 9.46
CA PRO A 294 -4.46 14.17 8.72
C PRO A 294 -4.40 15.40 9.66
N PRO A 295 -3.75 16.50 9.27
CA PRO A 295 -3.83 17.75 10.00
C PRO A 295 -5.28 18.22 10.16
N GLU A 296 -5.56 18.98 11.23
CA GLU A 296 -6.86 19.64 11.40
C GLU A 296 -7.06 20.65 10.26
N VAL A 297 -7.88 20.26 9.29
CA VAL A 297 -8.32 21.10 8.17
C VAL A 297 -9.84 21.22 8.22
N SER A 298 -10.42 22.12 7.41
CA SER A 298 -11.89 22.17 7.30
C SER A 298 -12.44 20.82 6.82
N ALA A 299 -13.68 20.48 7.17
CA ALA A 299 -14.28 19.19 6.82
C ALA A 299 -14.30 18.94 5.30
N GLU A 300 -14.38 20.00 4.50
CA GLU A 300 -14.33 19.95 3.03
C GLU A 300 -12.91 19.60 2.54
N CYS A 301 -11.90 20.11 3.23
CA CYS A 301 -10.49 19.86 2.93
C CYS A 301 -10.06 18.47 3.36
N GLU A 302 -10.56 17.97 4.49
CA GLU A 302 -10.21 16.67 5.05
C GLU A 302 -10.43 15.54 4.04
N ALA A 303 -11.59 15.53 3.37
CA ALA A 303 -11.90 14.53 2.36
C ALA A 303 -10.98 14.62 1.12
N SER A 304 -10.60 15.83 0.71
CA SER A 304 -9.68 16.04 -0.43
C SER A 304 -8.25 15.61 -0.09
N VAL A 305 -7.81 15.90 1.15
CA VAL A 305 -6.52 15.46 1.69
C VAL A 305 -6.48 13.94 1.80
N GLU A 306 -7.51 13.32 2.38
CA GLU A 306 -7.62 11.86 2.50
C GLU A 306 -7.61 11.19 1.12
N ALA A 307 -8.34 11.74 0.14
CA ALA A 307 -8.36 11.23 -1.23
C ALA A 307 -6.98 11.27 -1.90
N LYS A 308 -6.27 12.41 -1.82
CA LYS A 308 -4.93 12.57 -2.40
C LYS A 308 -3.88 11.69 -1.69
N ALA A 309 -3.96 11.61 -0.37
CA ALA A 309 -3.10 10.75 0.44
C ALA A 309 -3.28 9.28 0.04
N SER A 310 -4.54 8.85 -0.07
CA SER A 310 -4.91 7.47 -0.43
C SER A 310 -4.54 7.12 -1.87
N ALA A 311 -4.70 8.06 -2.81
CA ALA A 311 -4.22 7.90 -4.18
C ALA A 311 -2.70 7.63 -4.24
N SER A 312 -1.95 8.28 -3.35
CA SER A 312 -0.48 8.24 -3.29
C SER A 312 0.09 7.14 -2.38
N ILE A 313 -0.76 6.27 -1.81
CA ILE A 313 -0.29 5.20 -0.92
C ILE A 313 0.54 4.18 -1.71
N GLU A 314 1.63 3.68 -1.14
CA GLU A 314 2.42 2.60 -1.72
C GLU A 314 2.34 1.37 -0.83
N CYS A 315 1.94 0.23 -1.41
CA CYS A 315 1.87 -1.03 -0.68
C CYS A 315 2.99 -1.95 -1.13
N SER A 316 3.83 -2.36 -0.18
CA SER A 316 4.90 -3.33 -0.41
C SER A 316 4.35 -4.76 -0.51
N PRO A 317 4.88 -5.61 -1.41
CA PRO A 317 4.50 -7.01 -1.52
C PRO A 317 4.75 -7.78 -0.21
N PRO A 318 3.80 -8.59 0.27
CA PRO A 318 4.00 -9.38 1.48
C PRO A 318 4.96 -10.54 1.26
N SER A 319 5.62 -10.98 2.34
CA SER A 319 6.36 -12.24 2.34
C SER A 319 5.38 -13.41 2.32
N LEU A 320 5.58 -14.32 1.36
CA LEU A 320 4.78 -15.55 1.23
C LEU A 320 5.57 -16.77 1.69
N ASP A 321 4.98 -17.61 2.53
CA ASP A 321 5.43 -18.96 2.84
C ASP A 321 4.44 -19.96 2.24
N ILE A 322 4.89 -20.75 1.27
CA ILE A 322 4.04 -21.67 0.51
C ILE A 322 4.45 -23.11 0.82
N GLY A 323 3.60 -23.81 1.57
CA GLY A 323 3.71 -25.24 1.82
C GLY A 323 2.92 -26.06 0.80
N PHE A 324 3.48 -27.20 0.38
CA PHE A 324 2.80 -28.17 -0.49
C PHE A 324 3.41 -29.57 -0.35
N GLN A 325 2.67 -30.58 -0.79
CA GLN A 325 3.14 -31.96 -0.89
C GLN A 325 2.81 -32.52 -2.27
N PHE A 326 3.79 -33.11 -2.96
CA PHE A 326 3.54 -33.73 -4.27
C PHE A 326 2.65 -34.97 -4.13
N ASN A 327 1.70 -35.10 -5.06
CA ASN A 327 0.88 -36.31 -5.16
C ASN A 327 1.72 -37.52 -5.62
N ALA A 328 1.16 -38.73 -5.47
CA ALA A 328 1.85 -39.98 -5.81
C ALA A 328 2.34 -40.04 -7.27
N SER A 329 1.62 -39.39 -8.20
CA SER A 329 1.98 -39.35 -9.62
C SER A 329 3.27 -38.56 -9.87
N LEU A 330 3.53 -37.51 -9.08
CA LEU A 330 4.70 -36.63 -9.23
C LEU A 330 5.87 -36.98 -8.32
N GLN A 331 5.69 -37.80 -7.28
CA GLN A 331 6.79 -38.17 -6.37
C GLN A 331 7.99 -38.84 -7.07
N GLY A 332 7.76 -39.53 -8.19
CA GLY A 332 8.81 -40.16 -9.00
C GLY A 332 9.24 -39.38 -10.25
N ASP A 333 8.55 -38.29 -10.60
CA ASP A 333 8.80 -37.52 -11.82
C ASP A 333 9.59 -36.24 -11.52
N VAL A 334 10.92 -36.34 -11.62
CA VAL A 334 11.85 -35.24 -11.34
C VAL A 334 11.61 -34.03 -12.26
N ASN A 335 11.24 -34.26 -13.52
CA ASN A 335 11.00 -33.17 -14.47
C ASN A 335 9.72 -32.43 -14.12
N GLY A 336 8.64 -33.15 -13.84
CA GLY A 336 7.39 -32.54 -13.41
C GLY A 336 7.51 -31.77 -12.08
N GLN A 337 8.34 -32.26 -11.15
CA GLN A 337 8.65 -31.51 -9.92
C GLN A 337 9.41 -30.21 -10.20
N ALA A 338 10.39 -30.25 -11.10
CA ALA A 338 11.14 -29.06 -11.50
C ALA A 338 10.24 -28.03 -12.21
N GLU A 339 9.37 -28.47 -13.12
CA GLU A 339 8.40 -27.61 -13.80
C GLU A 339 7.43 -26.94 -12.81
N PHE A 340 6.92 -27.70 -11.84
CA PHE A 340 6.03 -27.16 -10.82
C PHE A 340 6.73 -26.12 -9.92
N ARG A 341 7.98 -26.39 -9.51
CA ARG A 341 8.76 -25.42 -8.71
C ARG A 341 9.02 -24.13 -9.49
N ALA A 342 9.37 -24.24 -10.77
CA ALA A 342 9.56 -23.08 -11.64
C ALA A 342 8.25 -22.27 -11.82
N TRP A 343 7.12 -22.96 -12.02
CA TRP A 343 5.80 -22.33 -12.03
C TRP A 343 5.51 -21.63 -10.70
N LEU A 344 5.82 -22.27 -9.57
CA LEU A 344 5.54 -21.75 -8.23
C LEU A 344 6.32 -20.46 -7.94
N GLU A 345 7.57 -20.33 -8.41
CA GLU A 345 8.34 -19.08 -8.28
C GLU A 345 7.66 -17.92 -9.03
N GLY A 346 7.20 -18.17 -10.26
CA GLY A 346 6.44 -17.19 -11.04
C GLY A 346 5.10 -16.85 -10.37
N PHE A 347 4.37 -17.86 -9.90
CA PHE A 347 3.11 -17.69 -9.18
C PHE A 347 3.31 -16.87 -7.90
N ARG A 348 4.36 -17.13 -7.11
CA ARG A 348 4.67 -16.42 -5.85
C ARG A 348 4.83 -14.92 -6.08
N ALA A 349 5.59 -14.53 -7.11
CA ALA A 349 5.81 -13.11 -7.42
C ALA A 349 4.52 -12.39 -7.85
N ARG A 350 3.68 -13.05 -8.66
CA ARG A 350 2.40 -12.49 -9.12
C ARG A 350 1.37 -12.44 -8.00
N PHE A 351 1.33 -13.46 -7.16
CA PHE A 351 0.42 -13.53 -6.03
C PHE A 351 0.75 -12.49 -4.95
N SER A 352 2.03 -12.23 -4.66
CA SER A 352 2.41 -11.17 -3.72
C SER A 352 2.08 -9.77 -4.27
N ALA A 353 2.31 -9.54 -5.57
CA ALA A 353 1.93 -8.30 -6.23
C ALA A 353 0.40 -8.08 -6.19
N LEU A 354 -0.39 -9.13 -6.46
CA LEU A 354 -1.85 -9.09 -6.37
C LEU A 354 -2.34 -8.72 -4.96
N LEU A 355 -1.73 -9.30 -3.92
CA LEU A 355 -2.08 -8.98 -2.54
C LEU A 355 -1.78 -7.53 -2.17
N ALA A 356 -0.64 -6.97 -2.61
CA ALA A 356 -0.29 -5.57 -2.38
C ALA A 356 -1.24 -4.61 -3.11
N LEU A 357 -1.55 -4.89 -4.39
CA LEU A 357 -2.49 -4.11 -5.18
C LEU A 357 -3.89 -4.13 -4.56
N ARG A 358 -4.33 -5.28 -4.05
CA ARG A 358 -5.61 -5.40 -3.35
C ARG A 358 -5.65 -4.56 -2.08
N ALA A 359 -4.61 -4.63 -1.24
CA ALA A 359 -4.55 -3.82 -0.02
C ALA A 359 -4.61 -2.32 -0.35
N LYS A 360 -3.89 -1.88 -1.39
CA LYS A 360 -3.97 -0.50 -1.89
C LYS A 360 -5.39 -0.16 -2.37
N ALA A 361 -6.02 -1.06 -3.10
CA ALA A 361 -7.36 -0.86 -3.64
C ALA A 361 -8.44 -0.73 -2.55
N GLU A 362 -8.36 -1.52 -1.47
CA GLU A 362 -9.28 -1.42 -0.33
C GLU A 362 -9.20 -0.01 0.31
N VAL A 363 -7.99 0.51 0.56
CA VAL A 363 -7.80 1.89 1.07
C VAL A 363 -8.39 2.95 0.13
N VAL A 364 -8.14 2.81 -1.17
CA VAL A 364 -8.63 3.77 -2.17
C VAL A 364 -10.16 3.76 -2.30
N VAL A 365 -10.81 2.59 -2.17
CA VAL A 365 -12.28 2.48 -2.21
C VAL A 365 -12.91 3.16 -0.99
N ASP A 366 -12.30 3.01 0.18
CA ASP A 366 -12.77 3.70 1.40
C ASP A 366 -12.65 5.22 1.24
N ALA A 367 -11.51 5.71 0.74
CA ALA A 367 -11.32 7.14 0.45
C ALA A 367 -12.32 7.67 -0.60
N ALA A 368 -12.64 6.89 -1.63
CA ALA A 368 -13.65 7.26 -2.62
C ALA A 368 -15.05 7.38 -2.00
N THR A 369 -15.37 6.52 -1.04
CA THR A 369 -16.64 6.58 -0.32
C THR A 369 -16.72 7.85 0.52
N ASN A 370 -15.66 8.18 1.26
CA ASN A 370 -15.58 9.41 2.08
C ASN A 370 -15.64 10.67 1.20
N LEU A 371 -14.88 10.70 0.10
CA LEU A 371 -14.91 11.83 -0.84
C LEU A 371 -16.30 12.03 -1.44
N SER A 372 -16.98 10.95 -1.85
CA SER A 372 -18.33 11.02 -2.41
C SER A 372 -19.36 11.54 -1.40
N ALA A 373 -19.21 11.20 -0.12
CA ALA A 373 -20.07 11.67 0.96
C ALA A 373 -19.83 13.16 1.26
N ALA A 374 -18.57 13.61 1.21
CA ALA A 374 -18.20 15.00 1.44
C ALA A 374 -18.58 15.93 0.28
N ALA A 375 -18.50 15.45 -0.97
CA ALA A 375 -18.73 16.23 -2.19
C ALA A 375 -20.05 17.01 -2.20
N GLY A 376 -21.15 16.35 -1.79
CA GLY A 376 -22.48 16.96 -1.79
C GLY A 376 -22.61 18.10 -0.76
N GLY A 377 -22.02 17.94 0.42
CA GLY A 377 -22.05 18.95 1.48
C GLY A 377 -21.13 20.14 1.18
N ALA A 378 -19.89 19.86 0.77
CA ALA A 378 -18.86 20.87 0.53
C ALA A 378 -19.25 21.84 -0.58
N VAL A 379 -19.71 21.33 -1.73
CA VAL A 379 -20.04 22.20 -2.87
C VAL A 379 -21.32 22.98 -2.61
N THR A 380 -22.32 22.37 -1.97
CA THR A 380 -23.56 23.08 -1.62
C THR A 380 -23.28 24.20 -0.61
N GLY A 381 -22.48 23.92 0.42
CA GLY A 381 -22.08 24.92 1.42
C GLY A 381 -21.31 26.09 0.79
N ALA A 382 -20.34 25.80 -0.09
CA ALA A 382 -19.57 26.83 -0.79
C ALA A 382 -20.47 27.73 -1.67
N VAL A 383 -21.47 27.15 -2.34
CA VAL A 383 -22.42 27.91 -3.17
C VAL A 383 -23.32 28.80 -2.32
N GLU A 384 -23.80 28.29 -1.18
CA GLU A 384 -24.62 29.08 -0.26
C GLU A 384 -23.83 30.27 0.30
N GLU A 385 -22.56 30.07 0.68
CA GLU A 385 -21.69 31.14 1.16
C GLU A 385 -21.36 32.17 0.07
N LEU A 386 -21.06 31.71 -1.15
CA LEU A 386 -20.78 32.58 -2.30
C LEU A 386 -21.99 33.36 -2.79
N SER A 387 -23.21 32.89 -2.51
CA SER A 387 -24.43 33.65 -2.78
C SER A 387 -24.57 34.89 -1.87
N ALA A 388 -23.84 34.93 -0.75
CA ALA A 388 -23.81 36.05 0.17
C ALA A 388 -22.69 37.07 -0.14
N ASP A 389 -21.65 36.67 -0.87
CA ASP A 389 -20.53 37.54 -1.27
C ASP A 389 -20.75 38.16 -2.67
N VAL A 390 -20.20 39.36 -2.90
CA VAL A 390 -20.43 40.17 -4.11
C VAL A 390 -19.45 39.82 -5.25
N ASN A 391 -18.63 38.78 -5.09
CA ASN A 391 -17.64 38.39 -6.08
C ASN A 391 -18.27 37.55 -7.21
N VAL A 392 -18.78 38.25 -8.23
CA VAL A 392 -19.43 37.68 -9.42
C VAL A 392 -18.60 36.59 -10.11
N ALA A 393 -17.26 36.72 -10.13
CA ALA A 393 -16.39 35.72 -10.76
C ALA A 393 -16.38 34.41 -9.96
N ALA A 394 -16.33 34.50 -8.63
CA ALA A 394 -16.40 33.33 -7.76
C ALA A 394 -17.79 32.67 -7.83
N SER A 395 -18.87 33.45 -7.84
CA SER A 395 -20.22 32.92 -8.01
C SER A 395 -20.41 32.19 -9.35
N PHE A 396 -19.85 32.72 -10.45
CA PHE A 396 -19.88 32.06 -11.76
C PHE A 396 -19.09 30.75 -11.75
N GLY A 397 -17.87 30.76 -11.20
CA GLY A 397 -17.05 29.57 -11.07
C GLY A 397 -17.72 28.45 -10.26
N ALA A 398 -18.40 28.80 -9.17
CA ALA A 398 -19.15 27.85 -8.36
C ALA A 398 -20.33 27.23 -9.13
N VAL A 399 -20.97 27.97 -10.03
CA VAL A 399 -22.01 27.41 -10.92
C VAL A 399 -21.42 26.41 -11.91
N CYS A 400 -20.25 26.71 -12.51
CA CYS A 400 -19.54 25.74 -13.36
C CYS A 400 -19.21 24.45 -12.58
N ALA A 401 -18.67 24.60 -11.36
CA ALA A 401 -18.38 23.47 -10.48
C ALA A 401 -19.62 22.64 -10.13
N LEU A 402 -20.74 23.29 -9.80
CA LEU A 402 -22.00 22.60 -9.53
C LEU A 402 -22.48 21.76 -10.72
N ALA A 403 -22.26 22.24 -11.95
CA ALA A 403 -22.62 21.52 -13.17
C ALA A 403 -21.74 20.28 -13.38
N GLU A 404 -20.45 20.35 -12.99
CA GLU A 404 -19.48 19.24 -13.14
C GLU A 404 -19.52 18.25 -11.97
N LEU A 405 -20.06 18.63 -10.81
CA LEU A 405 -20.11 17.76 -9.63
C LEU A 405 -20.80 16.40 -9.87
N PRO A 406 -21.97 16.32 -10.56
CA PRO A 406 -22.58 15.03 -10.87
C PRO A 406 -21.71 14.16 -11.79
N VAL A 407 -20.98 14.80 -12.71
CA VAL A 407 -20.08 14.12 -13.66
C VAL A 407 -18.88 13.52 -12.92
N ALA A 408 -18.28 14.29 -12.00
CA ALA A 408 -17.22 13.80 -11.13
C ALA A 408 -17.70 12.65 -10.23
N GLY A 409 -18.89 12.79 -9.64
CA GLY A 409 -19.51 11.75 -8.82
C GLY A 409 -19.75 10.45 -9.59
N GLU A 410 -20.32 10.53 -10.79
CA GLU A 410 -20.56 9.36 -11.66
C GLU A 410 -19.25 8.67 -12.03
N ALA A 411 -18.22 9.43 -12.41
CA ALA A 411 -16.92 8.88 -12.78
C ALA A 411 -16.23 8.16 -11.60
N ILE A 412 -16.29 8.73 -10.39
CA ILE A 412 -15.76 8.09 -9.17
C ILE A 412 -16.52 6.80 -8.86
N VAL A 413 -17.86 6.82 -8.94
CA VAL A 413 -18.70 5.64 -8.68
C VAL A 413 -18.43 4.52 -9.69
N GLU A 414 -18.31 4.85 -10.99
CA GLU A 414 -17.97 3.89 -12.04
C GLU A 414 -16.59 3.25 -11.81
N ALA A 415 -15.58 4.08 -11.51
CA ALA A 415 -14.22 3.60 -11.25
C ALA A 415 -14.15 2.75 -9.98
N SER A 416 -14.84 3.15 -8.92
CA SER A 416 -14.95 2.38 -7.67
C SER A 416 -15.67 1.05 -7.88
N GLY A 417 -16.75 1.03 -8.66
CA GLY A 417 -17.47 -0.19 -9.04
C GLY A 417 -16.61 -1.17 -9.83
N THR A 418 -15.82 -0.65 -10.79
CA THR A 418 -14.88 -1.47 -11.57
C THR A 418 -13.77 -2.03 -10.69
N LEU A 419 -13.19 -1.20 -9.83
CA LEU A 419 -12.16 -1.63 -8.89
C LEU A 419 -12.69 -2.69 -7.92
N SER A 420 -13.89 -2.51 -7.38
CA SER A 420 -14.56 -3.46 -6.47
C SER A 420 -14.84 -4.82 -7.14
N ALA A 421 -15.16 -4.82 -8.44
CA ALA A 421 -15.32 -6.04 -9.22
C ALA A 421 -13.98 -6.80 -9.34
N GLU A 422 -12.88 -6.10 -9.60
CA GLU A 422 -11.54 -6.70 -9.66
C GLU A 422 -11.07 -7.21 -8.28
N ILE A 423 -11.35 -6.48 -7.19
CA ILE A 423 -11.10 -6.96 -5.82
C ILE A 423 -11.85 -8.26 -5.56
N THR A 424 -13.12 -8.34 -5.95
CA THR A 424 -13.94 -9.56 -5.80
C THR A 424 -13.36 -10.71 -6.63
N GLY A 425 -12.95 -10.45 -7.87
CA GLY A 425 -12.27 -11.42 -8.73
C GLY A 425 -10.97 -11.94 -8.09
N SER A 426 -10.18 -11.06 -7.48
CA SER A 426 -8.96 -11.44 -6.75
C SER A 426 -9.24 -12.30 -5.51
N ALA A 427 -10.34 -12.04 -4.80
CA ALA A 427 -10.74 -12.82 -3.63
C ALA A 427 -11.04 -14.28 -4.00
N GLU A 428 -11.67 -14.52 -5.16
CA GLU A 428 -11.91 -15.87 -5.67
C GLU A 428 -10.58 -16.61 -5.93
N VAL A 429 -9.61 -15.97 -6.57
CA VAL A 429 -8.29 -16.57 -6.82
C VAL A 429 -7.52 -16.83 -5.53
N ILE A 430 -7.54 -15.90 -4.57
CA ILE A 430 -6.91 -16.08 -3.26
C ILE A 430 -7.53 -17.26 -2.51
N SER A 431 -8.86 -17.44 -2.60
CA SER A 431 -9.55 -18.58 -1.98
C SER A 431 -9.20 -19.95 -2.58
N ALA A 432 -8.58 -19.99 -3.77
CA ALA A 432 -8.10 -21.24 -4.36
C ALA A 432 -6.81 -21.75 -3.70
N VAL A 433 -6.05 -20.89 -3.01
CA VAL A 433 -4.72 -21.20 -2.45
C VAL A 433 -4.60 -20.97 -0.94
N GLY A 434 -5.59 -20.33 -0.32
CA GLY A 434 -5.70 -20.16 1.13
C GLY A 434 -6.68 -21.16 1.75
N GLY A 435 -6.15 -22.18 2.43
CA GLY A 435 -6.90 -23.09 3.30
C GLY A 435 -7.01 -22.60 4.73
#